data_AF-A0A1S2LTA4-F1
#
_entry.id   AF-A0A1S2LTA4-F1
#
_cell.length_a   1.000
_cell.length_b   1.000
_cell.length_c   1.000
_cell.angle_alpha   90.00
_cell.angle_beta   90.00
_cell.angle_gamma   90.00
#
_symmetry.space_group_name_H-M   'P 1'
#
loop_
_entity.id
_entity.type
_entity.pdbx_description
1 polymer ?
#
loop_
_entity_poly.entity_id
_entity_poly.type
_entity_poly.pdbx_seq_one_letter_code
_entity_poly.pdbx_strand_id
1 'polypeptide(L)'
;MTEKNSRNGELEEWYNLYSDAVFKYICVMTRDYQQAEDLTHETFIKAYNNYETFQRQAETKTWLFRIAHNVTIDFLRKRKPLRIIENLLQNKKDSTPLPEDMLQMKEEARARWSKPLIN
;
A
#
# COMPACT_ATOMS: atom_id res chain seq x y z
N MET A 1 -16.38 9.74 -37.23
CA MET A 1 -16.45 8.41 -36.55
C MET A 1 -15.10 7.68 -36.52
N THR A 2 -13.98 8.36 -36.82
CA THR A 2 -12.67 7.73 -37.10
C THR A 2 -11.63 7.90 -35.98
N GLU A 3 -11.60 9.02 -35.26
CA GLU A 3 -10.57 9.28 -34.24
C GLU A 3 -10.65 8.37 -33.00
N LYS A 4 -11.87 8.05 -32.54
CA LYS A 4 -12.07 7.23 -31.34
C LYS A 4 -11.60 5.78 -31.53
N ASN A 5 -11.71 5.24 -32.74
CA ASN A 5 -11.20 3.90 -33.07
C ASN A 5 -9.67 3.88 -33.12
N SER A 6 -9.04 4.96 -33.60
CA SER A 6 -7.58 5.08 -33.66
C SER A 6 -6.95 5.17 -32.25
N ARG A 7 -7.54 5.97 -31.36
CA ARG A 7 -7.10 6.10 -29.95
C ARG A 7 -7.12 4.76 -29.22
N ASN A 8 -8.21 4.02 -29.36
CA ASN A 8 -8.38 2.74 -28.67
C ASN A 8 -7.32 1.73 -29.13
N GLY A 9 -7.02 1.68 -30.44
CA GLY A 9 -5.99 0.79 -30.98
C GLY A 9 -4.59 1.13 -30.46
N GLU A 10 -4.22 2.41 -30.40
CA GLU A 10 -2.91 2.81 -29.87
C GLU A 10 -2.77 2.50 -28.36
N LEU A 11 -3.82 2.73 -27.58
CA LEU A 11 -3.80 2.39 -26.14
C LEU A 11 -3.76 0.88 -25.90
N GLU A 12 -4.42 0.09 -26.73
CA GLU A 12 -4.33 -1.37 -26.71
C GLU A 12 -2.91 -1.85 -27.02
N GLU A 13 -2.25 -1.25 -28.02
CA GLU A 13 -0.85 -1.51 -28.33
C GLU A 13 0.06 -1.15 -27.15
N TRP A 14 -0.17 0.00 -26.51
CA TRP A 14 0.59 0.40 -25.31
C TRP A 14 0.39 -0.57 -24.16
N TYR A 15 -0.84 -1.04 -23.95
CA TYR A 15 -1.12 -2.05 -22.94
C TYR A 15 -0.35 -3.33 -23.21
N ASN A 16 -0.41 -3.85 -24.44
CA ASN A 16 0.28 -5.07 -24.84
C ASN A 16 1.81 -4.96 -24.72
N LEU A 17 2.38 -3.79 -25.02
CA LEU A 17 3.83 -3.57 -24.95
C LEU A 17 4.35 -3.32 -23.53
N TYR A 18 3.57 -2.65 -22.68
CA TYR A 18 4.09 -2.08 -21.44
C TYR A 18 3.44 -2.60 -20.15
N SER A 19 2.30 -3.29 -20.21
CA SER A 19 1.58 -3.77 -19.02
C SER A 19 2.46 -4.62 -18.11
N ASP A 20 3.17 -5.61 -18.65
CA ASP A 20 4.11 -6.44 -17.90
C ASP A 20 5.22 -5.65 -17.20
N ALA A 21 5.77 -4.63 -17.87
CA ALA A 21 6.85 -3.82 -17.34
C ALA A 21 6.35 -2.89 -16.21
N VAL A 22 5.17 -2.30 -16.40
CA VAL A 22 4.47 -1.50 -15.40
C VAL A 22 4.12 -2.37 -14.19
N PHE A 23 3.53 -3.54 -14.41
CA PHE A 23 3.19 -4.49 -13.35
C PHE A 23 4.41 -4.87 -12.52
N LYS A 24 5.53 -5.27 -13.15
CA LYS A 24 6.77 -5.61 -12.45
C LYS A 24 7.30 -4.44 -11.62
N TYR A 25 7.28 -3.23 -12.18
CA TYR A 25 7.68 -2.02 -11.47
C TYR A 25 6.84 -1.77 -10.23
N ILE A 26 5.51 -1.82 -10.36
CA ILE A 26 4.58 -1.61 -9.25
C ILE A 26 4.73 -2.72 -8.21
N CYS A 27 4.86 -3.98 -8.64
CA CYS A 27 5.06 -5.14 -7.76
C CYS A 27 6.30 -5.00 -6.87
N VAL A 28 7.40 -4.47 -7.40
CA VAL A 28 8.60 -4.16 -6.60
C VAL A 28 8.30 -3.09 -5.54
N MET A 29 7.48 -2.09 -5.86
CA MET A 29 7.12 -1.01 -4.93
C MET A 29 6.11 -1.45 -3.85
N THR A 30 5.10 -2.23 -4.21
CA THR A 30 4.02 -2.64 -3.30
C THR A 30 4.34 -3.91 -2.53
N ARG A 31 5.20 -4.78 -3.08
CA ARG A 31 5.47 -6.15 -2.61
C ARG A 31 4.20 -6.98 -2.42
N ASP A 32 3.22 -6.73 -3.27
CA ASP A 32 1.88 -7.29 -3.18
C ASP A 32 1.35 -7.47 -4.61
N TYR A 33 1.18 -8.74 -5.01
CA TYR A 33 0.79 -9.11 -6.37
C TYR A 33 -0.59 -8.53 -6.73
N GLN A 34 -1.58 -8.72 -5.85
CA GLN A 34 -2.96 -8.31 -6.10
C GLN A 34 -3.05 -6.79 -6.23
N GLN A 35 -2.38 -6.07 -5.30
CA GLN A 35 -2.34 -4.62 -5.37
C GLN A 35 -1.58 -4.13 -6.60
N ALA A 36 -0.54 -4.84 -7.05
CA ALA A 36 0.19 -4.45 -8.25
C ALA A 36 -0.65 -4.61 -9.52
N GLU A 37 -1.46 -5.67 -9.61
CA GLU A 37 -2.40 -5.89 -10.71
C GLU A 37 -3.44 -4.76 -10.77
N ASP A 38 -4.08 -4.44 -9.65
CA ASP A 38 -5.08 -3.38 -9.55
C ASP A 38 -4.51 -2.00 -9.95
N LEU A 39 -3.33 -1.65 -9.45
CA LEU A 39 -2.68 -0.38 -9.76
C LEU A 39 -2.17 -0.33 -11.20
N THR A 40 -1.83 -1.47 -11.81
CA THR A 40 -1.52 -1.55 -13.24
C THR A 40 -2.75 -1.21 -14.06
N HIS A 41 -3.90 -1.81 -13.75
CA HIS A 41 -5.16 -1.45 -14.41
C HIS A 41 -5.52 0.03 -14.22
N GLU A 42 -5.40 0.56 -13.00
CA GLU A 42 -5.65 1.99 -12.72
C GLU A 42 -4.71 2.90 -13.54
N THR A 43 -3.45 2.50 -13.72
CA THR A 43 -2.49 3.23 -14.55
C THR A 43 -2.98 3.38 -15.98
N PHE A 44 -3.42 2.29 -16.62
CA PHE A 44 -3.90 2.35 -18.01
C PHE A 44 -5.27 3.03 -18.14
N ILE A 45 -6.15 2.93 -17.14
CA ILE A 45 -7.39 3.73 -17.08
C ILE A 45 -7.04 5.23 -17.02
N LYS A 46 -6.06 5.63 -16.20
CA LYS A 46 -5.61 7.02 -16.15
C LYS A 46 -4.91 7.44 -17.44
N ALA A 47 -4.13 6.55 -18.07
CA ALA A 47 -3.54 6.82 -19.37
C ALA A 47 -4.64 7.08 -20.42
N TYR A 48 -5.68 6.27 -20.46
CA TYR A 48 -6.84 6.48 -21.34
C TYR A 48 -7.51 7.83 -21.09
N ASN A 49 -7.78 8.18 -19.82
CA ASN A 49 -8.44 9.44 -19.46
C ASN A 49 -7.58 10.68 -19.76
N ASN A 50 -6.25 10.54 -19.70
CA ASN A 50 -5.31 11.65 -19.93
C ASN A 50 -4.66 11.62 -21.32
N TYR A 51 -5.11 10.74 -22.22
CA TYR A 51 -4.49 10.53 -23.52
C TYR A 51 -4.33 11.84 -24.32
N GLU A 52 -5.33 12.71 -24.31
CA GLU A 52 -5.29 14.02 -25.02
C GLU A 52 -4.25 15.00 -24.45
N THR A 53 -3.86 14.82 -23.19
CA THR A 53 -2.86 15.67 -22.54
C THR A 53 -1.43 15.23 -22.83
N PHE A 54 -1.26 14.05 -23.45
CA PHE A 54 0.04 13.55 -23.83
C PHE A 54 0.56 14.30 -25.06
N GLN A 55 1.39 15.32 -24.82
CA GLN A 55 1.96 16.17 -25.87
C GLN A 55 3.02 15.48 -26.75
N ARG A 56 3.23 14.16 -26.60
CA ARG A 56 4.24 13.35 -27.32
C ARG A 56 5.68 13.90 -27.30
N GLN A 57 6.00 14.77 -26.35
CA GLN A 57 7.35 15.32 -26.15
C GLN A 57 8.29 14.33 -25.44
N ALA A 58 7.73 13.34 -24.76
CA ALA A 58 8.46 12.26 -24.11
C ALA A 58 8.06 10.92 -24.74
N GLU A 59 8.92 9.90 -24.61
CA GLU A 59 8.56 8.54 -25.00
C GLU A 59 7.31 8.07 -24.23
N THR A 60 6.43 7.35 -24.93
CA THR A 60 5.21 6.75 -24.34
C THR A 60 5.52 5.97 -23.07
N LYS A 61 6.60 5.18 -23.08
CA LYS A 61 7.05 4.42 -21.92
C LYS A 61 7.30 5.33 -20.72
N THR A 62 8.07 6.41 -20.90
CA THR A 62 8.37 7.37 -19.83
C THR A 62 7.10 8.01 -19.27
N TRP A 63 6.14 8.34 -20.13
CA TRP A 63 4.86 8.91 -19.69
C TRP A 63 4.01 7.91 -18.90
N LEU A 64 3.89 6.66 -19.37
CA LEU A 64 3.19 5.60 -18.64
C LEU A 64 3.81 5.32 -17.27
N PHE A 65 5.14 5.24 -17.19
CA PHE A 65 5.84 5.04 -15.92
C PHE A 65 5.66 6.21 -14.95
N ARG A 66 5.52 7.45 -15.45
CA ARG A 66 5.16 8.60 -14.62
C ARG A 66 3.75 8.45 -14.02
N ILE A 67 2.77 7.98 -14.80
CA ILE A 67 1.42 7.72 -14.29
C ILE A 67 1.48 6.60 -13.25
N ALA A 68 2.14 5.48 -13.57
CA ALA A 68 2.31 4.34 -12.67
C ALA A 68 2.94 4.73 -11.33
N HIS A 69 4.00 5.55 -11.39
CA HIS A 69 4.66 6.09 -10.21
C HIS A 69 3.68 6.89 -9.34
N ASN A 70 2.96 7.83 -9.93
CA ASN A 70 2.02 8.68 -9.20
C ASN A 70 0.90 7.86 -8.54
N VAL A 71 0.29 6.94 -9.29
CA VAL A 71 -0.75 6.02 -8.80
C VAL A 71 -0.23 5.21 -7.61
N THR A 72 0.96 4.64 -7.74
CA THR A 72 1.57 3.80 -6.70
C THR A 72 1.95 4.61 -5.46
N ILE A 73 2.50 5.82 -5.62
CA ILE A 73 2.84 6.70 -4.50
C ILE A 73 1.57 7.13 -3.76
N ASP A 74 0.50 7.49 -4.46
CA ASP A 74 -0.77 7.86 -3.85
C ASP A 74 -1.37 6.69 -3.06
N PHE A 75 -1.33 5.48 -3.61
CA PHE A 75 -1.73 4.26 -2.92
C PHE A 75 -0.91 4.04 -1.63
N LEU A 76 0.42 4.09 -1.72
CA LEU A 76 1.32 3.88 -0.58
C LEU A 76 1.15 4.97 0.51
N ARG A 77 0.89 6.22 0.12
CA ARG A 77 0.60 7.32 1.06
C ARG A 77 -0.68 7.06 1.85
N LYS A 78 -1.73 6.53 1.21
CA LYS A 78 -2.99 6.15 1.88
C LYS A 78 -2.82 4.93 2.81
N ARG A 79 -1.90 4.01 2.49
CA ARG A 79 -1.63 2.80 3.30
C ARG A 79 -0.79 3.07 4.55
N LYS A 80 0.03 4.12 4.57
CA LYS A 80 0.91 4.45 5.72
C LYS A 80 0.15 4.61 7.06
N PRO A 81 -0.92 5.42 7.16
CA PRO A 81 -1.69 5.55 8.41
C PRO A 81 -2.28 4.22 8.88
N LEU A 82 -2.79 3.39 7.95
CA LEU A 82 -3.37 2.08 8.27
C LEU A 82 -2.32 1.14 8.88
N ARG A 83 -1.11 1.12 8.32
CA ARG A 83 -0.01 0.31 8.86
C ARG A 83 0.44 0.78 10.25
N ILE A 84 0.41 2.08 10.52
CA ILE A 84 0.70 2.61 11.85
C ILE A 84 -0.36 2.13 12.85
N ILE A 85 -1.63 2.23 12.50
CA ILE A 85 -2.73 1.75 13.36
C ILE A 85 -2.61 0.25 13.62
N GLU A 86 -2.37 -0.55 12.58
CA GLU A 86 -2.19 -2.00 12.69
C GLU A 86 -1.07 -2.35 13.67
N ASN A 87 0.11 -1.72 13.53
CA ASN A 87 1.24 -1.93 14.44
C ASN A 87 0.89 -1.53 15.90
N LEU A 88 0.17 -0.42 16.09
CA LEU A 88 -0.26 0.00 17.43
C LEU A 88 -1.23 -1.02 18.06
N LEU A 89 -2.13 -1.59 17.27
CA LEU A 89 -3.08 -2.62 17.73
C LEU A 89 -2.38 -3.94 18.05
N GLN A 90 -1.37 -4.33 17.27
CA GLN A 90 -0.55 -5.52 17.55
C GLN A 90 0.23 -5.37 18.85
N ASN A 91 0.93 -4.24 19.05
CA ASN A 91 1.66 -3.97 20.30
C ASN A 91 0.78 -4.00 21.55
N LYS A 92 -0.51 -3.61 21.42
CA LYS A 92 -1.44 -3.62 22.56
C LYS A 92 -1.85 -5.04 22.97
N LYS A 93 -1.96 -5.99 22.03
CA LYS A 93 -2.28 -7.40 22.35
C LYS A 93 -1.20 -8.03 23.23
N ASP A 94 0.06 -7.73 22.98
CA ASP A 94 1.19 -8.30 23.72
C ASP A 94 1.37 -7.67 25.12
N SER A 95 0.71 -6.55 25.39
CA SER A 95 0.86 -5.79 26.65
C SER A 95 -0.28 -6.03 27.65
N THR A 96 -1.24 -6.90 27.34
CA THR A 96 -2.33 -7.23 28.27
C THR A 96 -1.86 -8.41 29.13
N PRO A 97 -1.56 -8.23 30.44
CA PRO A 97 -1.11 -9.34 31.28
C PRO A 97 -2.21 -10.41 31.29
N LEU A 98 -1.83 -11.67 31.21
CA LEU A 98 -2.79 -12.76 31.31
C LEU A 98 -3.48 -12.72 32.70
N PRO A 99 -4.68 -13.29 32.84
CA PRO A 99 -5.34 -13.38 34.14
C PRO A 99 -4.45 -13.98 35.24
N GLU A 100 -3.61 -14.96 34.88
CA GLU A 100 -2.60 -15.57 35.76
C GLU A 100 -1.53 -14.57 36.19
N ASP A 101 -0.94 -13.81 35.25
CA ASP A 101 0.05 -12.76 35.55
C ASP A 101 -0.53 -11.70 36.49
N MET A 102 -1.80 -11.32 36.27
CA MET A 102 -2.51 -10.37 37.14
C MET A 102 -2.77 -10.93 38.55
N LEU A 103 -3.01 -12.23 38.69
CA LEU A 103 -3.15 -12.90 39.98
C LEU A 103 -1.82 -12.89 40.72
N GLN A 104 -0.74 -13.31 40.05
CA GLN A 104 0.60 -13.33 40.60
C GLN A 104 1.05 -11.94 41.07
N MET A 105 0.83 -10.90 40.25
CA MET A 105 1.14 -9.51 40.63
C MET A 105 0.35 -9.03 41.85
N LYS A 106 -0.93 -9.42 41.98
CA LYS A 106 -1.76 -9.09 43.15
C LYS A 106 -1.28 -9.80 44.40
N GLU A 107 -0.87 -11.06 44.30
CA GLU A 107 -0.33 -11.84 45.41
C GLU A 107 1.02 -11.29 45.88
N GLU A 108 1.92 -10.96 44.96
CA GLU A 108 3.21 -10.33 45.26
C GLU A 108 3.06 -8.95 45.89
N ALA A 109 2.11 -8.15 45.40
CA ALA A 109 1.76 -6.89 46.02
C ALA A 109 1.25 -7.16 47.45
N ARG A 110 0.25 -8.02 47.62
CA ARG A 110 -0.30 -8.36 48.93
C ARG A 110 0.77 -8.85 49.91
N ALA A 111 1.70 -9.69 49.47
CA ALA A 111 2.82 -10.17 50.27
C ALA A 111 3.77 -9.03 50.66
N ARG A 112 4.04 -8.08 49.77
CA ARG A 112 4.87 -6.90 50.03
C ARG A 112 4.24 -5.96 51.06
N TRP A 113 2.94 -5.73 50.98
CA TRP A 113 2.18 -4.90 51.91
C TRP A 113 1.87 -5.61 53.24
N SER A 114 2.01 -6.94 53.29
CA SER A 114 1.80 -7.75 54.50
C SER A 114 3.08 -8.01 55.30
N LYS A 115 4.27 -7.66 54.80
CA LYS A 115 5.51 -7.77 55.58
C LYS A 115 5.57 -6.60 56.57
N PRO A 116 5.61 -6.85 57.89
CA PRO A 116 5.79 -5.77 58.85
C PRO A 116 7.17 -5.14 58.63
N LEU A 117 7.23 -3.81 58.68
CA LEU A 117 8.51 -3.09 58.68
C LEU A 117 9.28 -3.55 59.91
N ILE A 118 10.31 -4.37 59.69
CA ILE A 118 11.27 -4.71 60.74
C ILE A 118 11.98 -3.39 61.09
N ASN A 119 11.81 -2.97 62.34
CA ASN A 119 12.40 -1.77 62.95
C ASN A 119 13.92 -1.92 63.09
#